data_AF-A0A8J0SJ03-F1
#
_entry.id   AF-A0A8J0SJ03-F1
#
_cell.length_a   1.000
_cell.length_b   1.000
_cell.length_c   1.000
_cell.angle_alpha   90.00
_cell.angle_beta   90.00
_cell.angle_gamma   90.00
#
_symmetry.space_group_name_H-M   'P 1'
#
loop_
_entity.id
_entity.type
_entity.pdbx_description
1 polymer ?
#
loop_
_entity_poly.entity_id
_entity_poly.type
_entity_poly.pdbx_seq_one_letter_code
_entity_poly.pdbx_strand_id
1 'polypeptide(L)'
;MSDVNIRTVLVTGSNRGIGYEFVQQFLNSQNPPQKIFATCRDPGAQQSQELKNLSEKHSNVVVIQLDTTNPASVNASVKEVEKHLNGQGLDLLINNAGILNHNSLETQTAEDMMHVYNVNVVGPMLTTQAALNILSRCHMEGYKQDGIISIAIHPGWVQTDMGGEKAPITKQTSVSGMMKIIYSLSHQHSGTFIDWEGKTIPW
;
A
#
# COMPACT_ATOMS: atom_id res chain seq x y z
N MET A 1 -12.14 19.31 -12.34
CA MET A 1 -12.24 17.94 -11.80
C MET A 1 -11.96 18.07 -10.32
N SER A 2 -12.83 17.57 -9.44
CA SER A 2 -12.56 17.56 -8.01
C SER A 2 -11.47 16.53 -7.74
N ASP A 3 -10.33 16.95 -7.20
CA ASP A 3 -9.26 16.04 -6.79
C ASP A 3 -9.81 14.98 -5.82
N VAL A 4 -9.36 13.73 -5.95
CA VAL A 4 -9.78 12.64 -5.06
C VAL A 4 -9.39 12.99 -3.62
N ASN A 5 -10.36 13.14 -2.73
CA ASN A 5 -10.09 13.44 -1.33
C ASN A 5 -9.92 12.14 -0.53
N ILE A 6 -8.67 11.80 -0.18
CA ILE A 6 -8.31 10.61 0.60
C ILE A 6 -8.22 10.98 2.08
N ARG A 7 -9.21 10.59 2.87
CA ARG A 7 -9.26 10.83 4.33
C ARG A 7 -8.61 9.69 5.10
N THR A 8 -8.73 8.46 4.62
CA THR A 8 -8.21 7.26 5.30
C THR A 8 -7.46 6.35 4.32
N VAL A 9 -6.22 6.00 4.65
CA VAL A 9 -5.37 5.16 3.80
C VAL A 9 -4.70 4.04 4.58
N LEU A 10 -4.64 2.85 4.00
CA LEU A 10 -3.90 1.70 4.51
C LEU A 10 -2.80 1.33 3.51
N VAL A 11 -1.54 1.39 3.96
CA VAL A 11 -0.36 1.03 3.16
C VAL A 11 0.30 -0.19 3.78
N THR A 12 0.43 -1.27 2.99
CA THR A 12 1.11 -2.47 3.47
C THR A 12 2.62 -2.40 3.27
N GLY A 13 3.40 -2.89 4.24
CA GLY A 13 4.88 -2.96 4.11
C GLY A 13 5.55 -1.59 4.15
N SER A 14 5.23 -0.80 5.19
CA SER A 14 5.56 0.62 5.31
C SER A 14 6.73 0.93 6.23
N ASN A 15 7.47 -0.06 6.70
CA ASN A 15 8.62 0.18 7.58
C ASN A 15 9.90 0.60 6.84
N ARG A 16 9.92 0.48 5.50
CA ARG A 16 11.04 0.84 4.64
C ARG A 16 10.59 1.02 3.19
N GLY A 17 11.53 1.31 2.29
CA GLY A 17 11.30 1.27 0.84
C GLY A 17 10.20 2.22 0.37
N ILE A 18 9.46 1.78 -0.65
CA ILE A 18 8.36 2.53 -1.29
C ILE A 18 7.20 2.75 -0.30
N GLY A 19 6.86 1.76 0.52
CA GLY A 19 5.76 1.86 1.49
C GLY A 19 6.00 2.94 2.54
N TYR A 20 7.21 3.04 3.09
CA TYR A 20 7.57 4.13 4.01
C TYR A 20 7.49 5.50 3.32
N GLU A 21 7.95 5.57 2.08
CA GLU A 21 7.89 6.81 1.31
C GLU A 21 6.45 7.26 1.01
N PHE A 22 5.53 6.34 0.73
CA PHE A 22 4.09 6.66 0.65
C PHE A 22 3.59 7.32 1.94
N VAL A 23 3.91 6.75 3.11
CA VAL A 23 3.52 7.32 4.41
C VAL A 23 4.08 8.73 4.57
N GLN A 24 5.35 8.95 4.23
CA GLN A 24 5.96 10.28 4.27
C GLN A 24 5.27 11.28 3.34
N GLN A 25 4.95 10.91 2.10
CA GLN A 25 4.33 11.84 1.16
C GLN A 25 2.86 12.12 1.49
N PHE A 26 2.11 11.15 2.03
CA PHE A 26 0.77 11.42 2.56
C PHE A 26 0.81 12.42 3.72
N LEU A 27 1.75 12.25 4.66
CA LEU A 27 1.92 13.17 5.80
C LEU A 27 2.27 14.60 5.38
N ASN A 28 3.11 14.74 4.37
CA ASN A 28 3.60 16.04 3.89
C ASN A 28 2.74 16.61 2.75
N SER A 29 1.63 15.98 2.40
CA SER A 29 0.71 16.48 1.37
C SER A 29 -0.02 17.75 1.85
N GLN A 30 -0.58 18.51 0.91
CA GLN A 30 -1.30 19.74 1.24
C GLN A 30 -2.53 19.49 2.14
N ASN A 31 -3.19 18.35 1.94
CA ASN A 31 -4.33 17.89 2.75
C ASN A 31 -4.04 16.46 3.24
N PRO A 32 -3.26 16.29 4.32
CA PRO A 32 -2.90 14.97 4.81
C PRO A 32 -4.13 14.14 5.21
N PRO A 33 -4.12 12.82 4.97
CA PRO A 33 -5.17 11.94 5.45
C PRO A 33 -5.36 12.06 6.97
N GLN A 34 -6.62 11.98 7.40
CA GLN A 34 -6.99 11.94 8.82
C GLN A 34 -6.41 10.71 9.51
N LYS A 35 -6.31 9.59 8.79
CA LYS A 35 -5.64 8.37 9.24
C LYS A 35 -4.78 7.74 8.14
N ILE A 36 -3.53 7.47 8.49
CA ILE A 36 -2.56 6.72 7.70
C ILE A 36 -2.22 5.46 8.48
N PHE A 37 -2.82 4.35 8.09
CA PHE A 37 -2.52 3.03 8.62
C PHE A 37 -1.30 2.48 7.91
N ALA A 38 -0.18 2.43 8.62
CA ALA A 38 1.11 2.00 8.08
C ALA A 38 1.46 0.64 8.67
N THR A 39 1.52 -0.40 7.84
CA THR A 39 1.74 -1.75 8.37
C THR A 39 3.17 -2.23 8.28
N CYS A 40 3.56 -3.11 9.20
CA CYS A 40 4.81 -3.86 9.12
C CYS A 40 4.65 -5.22 9.81
N ARG A 41 5.56 -6.16 9.52
CA ARG A 41 5.48 -7.52 10.09
C ARG A 41 5.70 -7.56 11.60
N ASP A 42 6.61 -6.72 12.09
CA ASP A 42 6.96 -6.64 13.51
C ASP A 42 7.20 -5.16 13.90
N PRO A 43 6.22 -4.50 14.54
CA PRO A 43 6.38 -3.13 15.03
C PRO A 43 7.43 -2.95 16.13
N GLY A 44 7.83 -4.03 16.81
CA GLY A 44 8.85 -4.00 17.86
C GLY A 44 10.28 -4.19 17.37
N ALA A 45 10.46 -4.63 16.12
CA ALA A 45 11.77 -4.88 15.55
C ALA A 45 12.53 -3.60 15.19
N GLN A 46 13.87 -3.70 15.18
CA GLN A 46 14.77 -2.59 14.85
C GLN A 46 14.47 -1.99 13.46
N GLN A 47 14.15 -2.83 12.46
CA GLN A 47 13.80 -2.35 11.11
C GLN A 47 12.48 -1.56 11.02
N SER A 48 11.71 -1.49 12.11
CA SER A 48 10.45 -0.73 12.20
C SER A 48 10.60 0.54 13.03
N GLN A 49 11.79 0.81 13.57
CA GLN A 49 12.01 1.93 14.48
C GLN A 49 11.73 3.29 13.82
N GLU A 50 12.09 3.48 12.56
CA GLU A 50 11.80 4.73 11.83
C GLU A 50 10.29 4.97 11.69
N LEU A 51 9.52 3.92 11.38
CA LEU A 51 8.08 3.99 11.28
C LEU A 51 7.44 4.25 12.66
N LYS A 52 7.94 3.61 13.70
CA LYS A 52 7.50 3.85 15.09
C LYS A 52 7.75 5.30 15.50
N ASN A 53 8.97 5.80 15.31
CA ASN A 53 9.33 7.19 15.59
C ASN A 53 8.43 8.19 14.82
N LEU A 54 8.05 7.86 13.58
CA LEU A 54 7.14 8.67 12.79
C LEU A 54 5.74 8.71 13.42
N SER A 55 5.23 7.57 13.90
CA SER A 55 3.92 7.50 14.58
C SER A 55 3.87 8.21 15.93
N GLU A 56 4.98 8.26 16.66
CA GLU A 56 5.08 9.01 17.92
C GLU A 56 5.05 10.53 17.69
N LYS A 57 5.50 10.99 16.51
CA LYS A 57 5.49 12.40 16.11
C LYS A 57 4.16 12.84 15.47
N HIS A 58 3.42 11.91 14.87
CA HIS A 58 2.23 12.20 14.07
C HIS A 58 1.04 11.34 14.48
N SER A 59 0.08 11.95 15.17
CA SER A 59 -1.11 11.26 15.72
C SER A 59 -2.07 10.68 14.67
N ASN A 60 -1.93 11.10 13.40
CA ASN A 60 -2.66 10.53 12.27
C ASN A 60 -1.98 9.29 11.66
N VAL A 61 -0.74 8.95 12.05
CA VAL A 61 -0.09 7.69 11.65
C VAL A 61 -0.37 6.63 12.70
N VAL A 62 -0.90 5.49 12.25
CA VAL A 62 -1.17 4.34 13.12
C VAL A 62 -0.37 3.15 12.59
N VAL A 63 0.54 2.64 13.42
CA VAL A 63 1.33 1.45 13.07
C VAL A 63 0.53 0.20 13.42
N ILE A 64 0.32 -0.67 12.41
CA ILE A 64 -0.43 -1.91 12.58
C ILE A 64 0.44 -3.10 12.20
N GLN A 65 0.45 -4.13 13.05
CA GLN A 65 1.13 -5.38 12.73
C GLN A 65 0.37 -6.11 11.61
N LEU A 66 1.07 -6.48 10.54
CA LEU A 66 0.53 -7.28 9.44
C LEU A 66 1.60 -8.19 8.85
N ASP A 67 1.34 -9.49 8.92
CA ASP A 67 1.92 -10.50 8.04
C ASP A 67 0.90 -10.87 6.96
N THR A 68 1.14 -10.44 5.72
CA THR A 68 0.23 -10.68 4.58
C THR A 68 0.08 -12.15 4.22
N THR A 69 1.00 -13.01 4.65
CA THR A 69 0.95 -14.46 4.39
C THR A 69 0.15 -15.23 5.43
N ASN A 70 -0.26 -14.57 6.53
CA ASN A 70 -0.99 -15.19 7.63
C ASN A 70 -2.44 -14.66 7.67
N PRO A 71 -3.46 -15.46 7.29
CA PRO A 71 -4.86 -15.02 7.29
C PRO A 71 -5.36 -14.51 8.65
N ALA A 72 -4.88 -15.06 9.76
CA ALA A 72 -5.25 -14.59 11.09
C ALA A 72 -4.65 -13.19 11.37
N SER A 73 -3.40 -12.96 10.95
CA SER A 73 -2.77 -11.64 11.03
C SER A 73 -3.48 -10.61 10.16
N VAL A 74 -3.84 -10.97 8.91
CA VAL A 74 -4.63 -10.12 8.01
C VAL A 74 -5.95 -9.71 8.67
N ASN A 75 -6.73 -10.66 9.16
CA ASN A 75 -8.01 -10.38 9.81
C ASN A 75 -7.85 -9.53 11.08
N ALA A 76 -6.83 -9.80 11.89
CA ALA A 76 -6.55 -9.00 13.09
C ALA A 76 -6.18 -7.55 12.73
N SER A 77 -5.35 -7.36 11.69
CA SER A 77 -4.93 -6.04 11.23
C SER A 77 -6.10 -5.20 10.74
N VAL A 78 -7.01 -5.77 9.93
CA VAL A 78 -8.17 -5.04 9.40
C VAL A 78 -9.18 -4.73 10.51
N LYS A 79 -9.36 -5.63 11.49
CA LYS A 79 -10.17 -5.33 12.68
C LYS A 79 -9.59 -4.16 13.47
N GLU A 80 -8.27 -4.06 13.57
CA GLU A 80 -7.62 -2.94 14.23
C GLU A 80 -7.83 -1.62 13.45
N VAL A 81 -7.69 -1.66 12.12
CA VAL A 81 -8.05 -0.52 11.24
C VAL A 81 -9.49 -0.09 11.49
N GLU A 82 -10.44 -1.04 11.49
CA GLU A 82 -11.87 -0.76 11.67
C GLU A 82 -12.19 -0.08 13.01
N LYS A 83 -11.53 -0.50 14.10
CA LYS A 83 -11.66 0.20 15.39
C LYS A 83 -11.24 1.66 15.29
N HIS A 84 -10.12 1.95 14.63
CA HIS A 84 -9.64 3.32 14.49
C HIS A 84 -10.49 4.18 13.54
N LEU A 85 -11.19 3.54 12.59
CA LEU A 85 -12.12 4.21 11.70
C LEU A 85 -13.40 4.67 12.40
N ASN A 86 -13.76 4.11 13.57
CA ASN A 86 -14.95 4.51 14.33
C ASN A 86 -16.24 4.58 13.50
N GLY A 87 -16.39 3.65 12.57
CA GLY A 87 -17.54 3.59 11.67
C GLY A 87 -17.42 4.37 10.36
N GLN A 88 -16.32 5.09 10.14
CA GLN A 88 -15.96 5.60 8.82
C GLN A 88 -15.46 4.45 7.93
N GLY A 89 -15.38 4.67 6.62
CA GLY A 89 -14.77 3.72 5.70
C GLY A 89 -13.28 3.94 5.48
N LEU A 90 -12.66 3.01 4.75
CA LEU A 90 -11.30 3.11 4.22
C LEU A 90 -11.35 3.66 2.78
N ASP A 91 -10.76 4.83 2.51
CA ASP A 91 -10.81 5.43 1.17
C ASP A 91 -9.78 4.78 0.21
N LEU A 92 -8.61 4.39 0.72
CA LEU A 92 -7.53 3.81 -0.11
C LEU A 92 -6.81 2.64 0.57
N LEU A 93 -6.64 1.54 -0.17
CA LEU A 93 -5.75 0.43 0.17
C LEU A 93 -4.61 0.36 -0.85
N ILE A 94 -3.36 0.43 -0.37
CA ILE A 94 -2.15 0.23 -1.16
C ILE A 94 -1.51 -1.11 -0.75
N ASN A 95 -1.71 -2.13 -1.58
CA ASN A 95 -1.00 -3.40 -1.46
C ASN A 95 0.45 -3.26 -1.99
N ASN A 96 1.36 -2.77 -1.15
CA ASN A 96 2.76 -2.52 -1.49
C ASN A 96 3.72 -3.60 -0.94
N ALA A 97 3.36 -4.30 0.14
CA ALA A 97 4.21 -5.35 0.71
C ALA A 97 4.53 -6.42 -0.34
N GLY A 98 5.82 -6.68 -0.54
CA GLY A 98 6.30 -7.63 -1.53
C GLY A 98 7.73 -8.06 -1.28
N ILE A 99 8.11 -9.20 -1.86
CA ILE A 99 9.47 -9.74 -1.85
C ILE A 99 9.94 -10.10 -3.26
N LEU A 100 11.25 -10.20 -3.40
CA LEU A 100 11.93 -10.69 -4.58
C LEU A 100 13.01 -11.67 -4.13
N ASN A 101 13.07 -12.85 -4.76
CA ASN A 101 14.15 -13.80 -4.57
C ASN A 101 15.09 -13.73 -5.78
N HIS A 102 16.39 -13.68 -5.55
CA HIS A 102 17.42 -13.58 -6.60
C HIS A 102 17.97 -14.96 -7.03
N ASN A 103 17.08 -15.90 -7.28
CA ASN A 103 17.44 -17.23 -7.77
C ASN A 103 17.54 -17.23 -9.30
N SER A 104 18.46 -18.02 -9.85
CA SER A 104 18.46 -18.35 -11.28
C SER A 104 17.46 -19.48 -11.56
N LEU A 105 17.20 -19.78 -12.84
CA LEU A 105 16.36 -20.93 -13.20
C LEU A 105 16.90 -22.25 -12.65
N GLU A 106 18.23 -22.39 -12.56
CA GLU A 106 18.90 -23.60 -12.08
C GLU A 106 18.80 -23.77 -10.56
N THR A 107 18.76 -22.67 -9.80
CA THR A 107 18.72 -22.70 -8.33
C THR A 107 17.31 -22.51 -7.78
N GLN A 108 16.31 -22.30 -8.63
CA GLN A 108 14.95 -22.01 -8.20
C GLN A 108 14.25 -23.25 -7.64
N THR A 109 13.54 -23.07 -6.52
CA THR A 109 12.78 -24.14 -5.88
C THR A 109 11.28 -23.88 -5.92
N ALA A 110 10.48 -24.94 -5.81
CA ALA A 110 9.03 -24.82 -5.66
C ALA A 110 8.65 -24.07 -4.38
N GLU A 111 9.41 -24.26 -3.30
CA GLU A 111 9.20 -23.57 -2.03
C GLU A 111 9.39 -22.06 -2.19
N ASP A 112 10.47 -21.62 -2.84
CA ASP A 112 10.72 -20.20 -3.12
C ASP A 112 9.63 -19.60 -4.02
N MET A 113 9.21 -20.31 -5.06
CA MET A 113 8.11 -19.87 -5.93
C MET A 113 6.81 -19.68 -5.14
N MET A 114 6.46 -20.66 -4.29
CA MET A 114 5.26 -20.58 -3.46
C MET A 114 5.37 -19.48 -2.42
N HIS A 115 6.55 -19.26 -1.83
CA HIS A 115 6.77 -18.18 -0.88
C HIS A 115 6.54 -16.80 -1.55
N VAL A 116 7.16 -16.55 -2.71
CA VAL A 116 6.96 -15.30 -3.46
C VAL A 116 5.50 -15.14 -3.89
N TYR A 117 4.86 -16.19 -4.40
CA TYR A 117 3.46 -16.15 -4.80
C TYR A 117 2.53 -15.85 -3.61
N ASN A 118 2.79 -16.45 -2.46
CA ASN A 118 2.01 -16.21 -1.24
C ASN A 118 2.13 -14.76 -0.77
N VAL A 119 3.33 -14.17 -0.79
CA VAL A 119 3.51 -12.77 -0.38
C VAL A 119 2.93 -11.81 -1.41
N ASN A 120 3.26 -11.98 -2.70
CA ASN A 120 3.02 -10.96 -3.74
C ASN A 120 1.64 -11.08 -4.41
N VAL A 121 0.96 -12.24 -4.30
CA VAL A 121 -0.33 -12.48 -4.98
C VAL A 121 -1.42 -12.82 -3.97
N VAL A 122 -1.21 -13.86 -3.16
CA VAL A 122 -2.21 -14.30 -2.16
C VAL A 122 -2.36 -13.24 -1.07
N GLY A 123 -1.27 -12.61 -0.62
CA GLY A 123 -1.30 -11.57 0.40
C GLY A 123 -2.18 -10.36 0.04
N PRO A 124 -1.98 -9.72 -1.13
CA PRO A 124 -2.87 -8.66 -1.62
C PRO A 124 -4.32 -9.10 -1.75
N MET A 125 -4.57 -10.32 -2.24
CA MET A 125 -5.93 -10.87 -2.34
C MET A 125 -6.59 -10.97 -0.96
N LEU A 126 -5.93 -11.59 0.02
CA LEU A 126 -6.47 -11.76 1.38
C LEU A 126 -6.68 -10.42 2.08
N THR A 127 -5.73 -9.48 1.93
CA THR A 127 -5.83 -8.15 2.53
C THR A 127 -7.01 -7.37 1.94
N THR A 128 -7.18 -7.42 0.62
CA THR A 128 -8.30 -6.79 -0.07
C THR A 128 -9.63 -7.43 0.32
N GLN A 129 -9.68 -8.76 0.42
CA GLN A 129 -10.89 -9.49 0.85
C GLN A 129 -11.31 -9.10 2.27
N ALA A 130 -10.36 -9.03 3.21
CA ALA A 130 -10.65 -8.64 4.58
C ALA A 130 -11.10 -7.17 4.68
N ALA A 131 -10.50 -6.27 3.90
CA ALA A 131 -10.83 -4.84 3.89
C ALA A 131 -12.09 -4.49 3.09
N LEU A 132 -12.70 -5.44 2.36
CA LEU A 132 -13.80 -5.17 1.42
C LEU A 132 -14.97 -4.43 2.07
N ASN A 133 -15.34 -4.79 3.30
CA ASN A 133 -16.42 -4.14 4.03
C ASN A 133 -16.10 -2.66 4.32
N ILE A 134 -14.91 -2.36 4.84
CA ILE A 134 -14.53 -0.98 5.19
C ILE A 134 -14.27 -0.13 3.93
N LEU A 135 -13.77 -0.71 2.84
CA LEU A 135 -13.69 -0.06 1.52
C LEU A 135 -15.09 0.28 0.99
N SER A 136 -16.06 -0.63 1.17
CA SER A 136 -17.44 -0.42 0.74
C SER A 136 -18.17 0.66 1.54
N ARG A 137 -17.82 0.86 2.83
CA ARG A 137 -18.46 1.88 3.68
C ARG A 137 -18.27 3.31 3.19
N CYS A 138 -17.11 3.64 2.60
CA CYS A 138 -16.88 4.97 2.02
C CYS A 138 -17.96 5.33 0.99
N HIS A 139 -18.43 4.36 0.21
CA HIS A 139 -19.44 4.56 -0.83
C HIS A 139 -20.80 4.99 -0.26
N MET A 140 -21.13 4.58 0.96
CA MET A 140 -22.40 4.91 1.60
C MET A 140 -22.43 6.33 2.19
N GLU A 141 -21.27 6.96 2.43
CA GLU A 141 -21.14 8.30 3.03
C GLU A 141 -21.28 9.46 2.03
N GLY A 142 -21.61 9.20 0.75
CA GLY A 142 -21.82 10.25 -0.26
C GLY A 142 -21.11 10.01 -1.59
N TYR A 143 -20.19 9.05 -1.65
CA TYR A 143 -19.45 8.65 -2.87
C TYR A 143 -20.25 7.68 -3.77
N LYS A 144 -21.58 7.87 -3.82
CA LYS A 144 -22.56 6.91 -4.37
C LYS A 144 -22.37 6.53 -5.85
N GLN A 145 -21.54 7.24 -6.60
CA GLN A 145 -21.35 7.02 -8.03
C GLN A 145 -20.08 6.21 -8.34
N ASP A 146 -19.07 6.18 -7.47
CA ASP A 146 -17.69 5.88 -7.90
C ASP A 146 -17.18 4.44 -7.73
N GLY A 147 -17.89 3.57 -7.00
CA GLY A 147 -17.47 2.17 -6.81
C GLY A 147 -16.01 1.98 -6.35
N ILE A 148 -15.59 0.73 -6.14
CA ILE A 148 -14.19 0.46 -5.80
C ILE A 148 -13.39 0.46 -7.10
N ILE A 149 -12.52 1.45 -7.28
CA ILE A 149 -11.52 1.49 -8.35
C ILE A 149 -10.36 0.59 -7.96
N SER A 150 -9.95 -0.31 -8.85
CA SER A 150 -8.78 -1.17 -8.66
C SER A 150 -7.85 -1.06 -9.86
N ILE A 151 -6.56 -0.80 -9.61
CA ILE A 151 -5.53 -0.67 -10.65
C ILE A 151 -4.22 -1.33 -10.20
N ALA A 152 -3.36 -1.68 -11.16
CA ALA A 152 -1.98 -2.05 -10.91
C ALA A 152 -1.05 -0.88 -11.27
N ILE A 153 -0.06 -0.61 -10.43
CA ILE A 153 0.93 0.44 -10.69
C ILE A 153 2.34 -0.16 -10.70
N HIS A 154 3.08 0.03 -11.79
CA HIS A 154 4.52 -0.22 -11.82
C HIS A 154 5.25 1.00 -11.26
N PRO A 155 5.99 0.87 -10.14
CA PRO A 155 6.65 2.01 -9.52
C PRO A 155 7.89 2.51 -10.29
N GLY A 156 8.24 1.87 -11.42
CA GLY A 156 9.55 2.00 -12.05
C GLY A 156 10.59 1.12 -11.35
N TRP A 157 11.85 1.23 -11.77
CA TRP A 157 12.97 0.56 -11.09
C TRP A 157 13.56 1.50 -10.03
N VAL A 158 13.20 1.25 -8.76
CA VAL A 158 13.40 2.20 -7.65
C VAL A 158 14.56 1.84 -6.73
N GLN A 159 15.36 2.85 -6.35
CA GLN A 159 16.48 2.74 -5.39
C GLN A 159 15.99 2.35 -3.99
N THR A 160 15.94 1.05 -3.77
CA THR A 160 15.50 0.38 -2.53
C THR A 160 16.35 -0.88 -2.34
N ASP A 161 16.23 -1.56 -1.20
CA ASP A 161 16.89 -2.86 -1.01
C ASP A 161 16.52 -3.87 -2.11
N MET A 162 15.29 -3.81 -2.64
CA MET A 162 14.82 -4.71 -3.70
C MET A 162 15.30 -4.29 -5.09
N GLY A 163 15.34 -2.99 -5.38
CA GLY A 163 15.81 -2.49 -6.68
C GLY A 163 17.32 -2.34 -6.79
N GLY A 164 18.03 -2.27 -5.66
CA GLY A 164 19.47 -2.00 -5.61
C GLY A 164 19.84 -0.55 -5.94
N GLU A 165 21.11 -0.22 -5.71
CA GLU A 165 21.64 1.14 -5.84
C GLU A 165 21.69 1.66 -7.29
N LYS A 166 21.73 0.74 -8.27
CA LYS A 166 21.79 1.08 -9.71
C LYS A 166 20.45 1.46 -10.31
N ALA A 167 19.37 1.34 -9.54
CA ALA A 167 18.05 1.75 -9.96
C ALA A 167 18.06 3.23 -10.39
N PRO A 168 17.45 3.59 -11.53
CA PRO A 168 17.56 4.94 -12.09
C PRO A 168 16.72 5.99 -11.36
N ILE A 169 15.71 5.59 -10.57
CA ILE A 169 14.81 6.53 -9.90
C ILE A 169 14.81 6.36 -8.38
N THR A 170 14.67 7.47 -7.68
CA THR A 170 14.58 7.49 -6.22
C THR A 170 13.19 7.06 -5.75
N LYS A 171 13.07 6.66 -4.49
CA LYS A 171 11.77 6.41 -3.84
C LYS A 171 10.86 7.64 -3.94
N GLN A 172 11.42 8.81 -3.70
CA GLN A 172 10.73 10.09 -3.71
C GLN A 172 10.09 10.35 -5.09
N THR A 173 10.87 10.24 -6.17
CA THR A 173 10.38 10.45 -7.54
C THR A 173 9.29 9.45 -7.91
N SER A 174 9.52 8.17 -7.63
CA SER A 174 8.57 7.09 -7.90
C SER A 174 7.22 7.34 -7.20
N VAL A 175 7.24 7.54 -5.88
CA VAL A 175 6.02 7.75 -5.08
C VAL A 175 5.33 9.06 -5.45
N SER A 176 6.06 10.13 -5.75
CA SER A 176 5.43 11.38 -6.20
C SER A 176 4.68 11.22 -7.52
N GLY A 177 5.19 10.41 -8.45
CA GLY A 177 4.47 10.06 -9.68
C GLY A 177 3.21 9.24 -9.38
N MET A 178 3.35 8.19 -8.58
CA MET A 178 2.21 7.35 -8.19
C MET A 178 1.13 8.13 -7.41
N MET A 179 1.52 9.08 -6.56
CA MET A 179 0.58 9.95 -5.85
C MET A 179 -0.22 10.81 -6.83
N LYS A 180 0.42 11.40 -7.85
CA LYS A 180 -0.30 12.16 -8.90
C LYS A 180 -1.34 11.30 -9.60
N ILE A 181 -0.98 10.05 -9.92
CA ILE A 181 -1.89 9.08 -10.52
C ILE A 181 -3.07 8.82 -9.59
N ILE A 182 -2.80 8.43 -8.34
CA ILE A 182 -3.81 8.13 -7.31
C ILE A 182 -4.82 9.27 -7.17
N TYR A 183 -4.35 10.52 -7.08
CA TYR A 183 -5.22 11.69 -6.96
C TYR A 183 -6.00 12.04 -8.24
N SER A 184 -5.60 11.49 -9.40
CA SER A 184 -6.27 11.68 -10.69
C SER A 184 -7.21 10.54 -11.08
N LEU A 185 -7.31 9.49 -10.25
CA LEU A 185 -8.10 8.31 -10.58
C LEU A 185 -9.60 8.62 -10.70
N SER A 186 -10.22 7.82 -11.54
CA SER A 186 -11.66 7.78 -11.79
C SER A 186 -12.00 6.40 -12.35
N HIS A 187 -13.28 6.07 -12.43
CA HIS A 187 -13.79 4.79 -12.96
C HIS A 187 -13.14 4.28 -14.23
N GLN A 188 -12.80 5.18 -15.16
CA GLN A 188 -12.23 4.81 -16.45
C GLN A 188 -10.86 4.12 -16.32
N HIS A 189 -10.19 4.30 -15.19
CA HIS A 189 -8.90 3.69 -14.90
C HIS A 189 -9.02 2.30 -14.29
N SER A 190 -10.22 1.89 -13.84
CA SER A 190 -10.38 0.59 -13.18
C SER A 190 -10.00 -0.56 -14.12
N GLY A 191 -9.16 -1.48 -13.62
CA GLY A 191 -8.63 -2.62 -14.37
C GLY A 191 -7.40 -2.31 -15.22
N THR A 192 -6.84 -1.11 -15.14
CA THR A 192 -5.62 -0.74 -15.89
C THR A 192 -4.33 -1.15 -15.17
N PHE A 193 -3.27 -1.28 -15.96
CA PHE A 193 -1.89 -1.38 -15.49
C PHE A 193 -1.11 -0.17 -16.04
N ILE A 194 -0.55 0.63 -15.15
CA ILE A 194 0.12 1.90 -15.50
C ILE A 194 1.46 2.03 -14.75
N ASP A 195 2.43 2.76 -15.31
CA ASP A 195 3.66 3.12 -14.59
C ASP A 195 3.50 4.38 -13.72
N TRP A 196 4.52 4.69 -12.93
CA TRP A 196 4.60 5.88 -12.08
C TRP A 196 4.53 7.22 -12.86
N GLU A 197 4.73 7.21 -14.18
CA GLU A 197 4.55 8.39 -15.05
C GLU A 197 3.11 8.49 -15.60
N GLY A 198 2.27 7.49 -15.37
CA GLY A 198 0.89 7.40 -15.85
C GLY A 198 0.74 6.77 -17.23
N LYS A 199 1.81 6.14 -17.77
CA LYS A 199 1.75 5.43 -19.06
C LYS A 199 1.16 4.04 -18.87
N THR A 200 0.25 3.64 -19.76
CA THR A 200 -0.31 2.29 -19.77
C THR A 200 0.75 1.25 -20.13
N ILE A 201 0.81 0.18 -19.36
CA ILE A 201 1.65 -0.99 -19.60
C ILE A 201 0.76 -2.14 -20.09
N PRO A 202 1.15 -2.87 -21.16
CA PRO A 202 0.45 -4.08 -21.58
C PRO A 202 0.59 -5.22 -20.56
N TRP A 203 -0.45 -6.05 -20.44
CA TRP A 203 -0.44 -7.27 -19.62
C TRP A 203 0.41 -8.38 -20.22
#